data_AF-A0A7Y8L2L5-F1
#
_entry.id   AF-A0A7Y8L2L5-F1
#
_cell.length_a   1.000
_cell.length_b   1.000
_cell.length_c   1.000
_cell.angle_alpha   90.00
_cell.angle_beta   90.00
_cell.angle_gamma   90.00
#
_symmetry.space_group_name_H-M   'P 1'
#
loop_
_entity.id
_entity.type
_entity.pdbx_description
1 polymer ?
#
loop_
_entity_poly.entity_id
_entity_poly.type
_entity_poly.pdbx_seq_one_letter_code
_entity_poly.pdbx_strand_id
1 'polypeptide(L)' 'IKNFNEKYGKWLWKEYGYVDAFNPTLNWFNKEYIGIDQGPMLLMIENFRTGLVWNYVMKDSVIQNGLTRLGFDYIK' A
#
# COMPACT_ATOMS: atom_id res chain seq x y z
N ILE A 1 5.99 -5.46 -9.34
CA ILE A 1 7.32 -5.29 -8.66
C ILE A 1 8.46 -5.81 -9.53
N LYS A 2 8.64 -7.13 -9.74
CA LYS A 2 9.78 -7.68 -10.53
C LYS A 2 9.97 -7.02 -11.89
N ASN A 3 8.90 -6.94 -12.70
CA ASN A 3 8.94 -6.29 -14.01
C ASN A 3 9.35 -4.80 -13.94
N PHE A 4 8.87 -4.07 -12.94
CA PHE A 4 9.21 -2.65 -12.75
C PHE A 4 10.69 -2.48 -12.43
N ASN A 5 11.25 -3.34 -11.59
CA ASN A 5 12.67 -3.33 -11.25
C ASN A 5 13.54 -3.63 -12.47
N GLU A 6 13.21 -4.69 -13.21
CA GLU A 6 13.99 -5.14 -14.36
C GLU A 6 13.97 -4.13 -15.50
N LYS A 7 12.79 -3.54 -15.81
CA LYS A 7 12.65 -2.64 -16.97
C LYS A 7 12.92 -1.19 -16.65
N TYR A 8 12.52 -0.73 -15.46
CA TYR A 8 12.47 0.70 -15.14
C TYR A 8 13.10 1.07 -13.80
N GLY A 9 13.73 0.11 -13.10
CA GLY A 9 14.18 0.29 -11.71
C GLY A 9 15.08 1.52 -11.51
N LYS A 10 15.97 1.81 -12.48
CA LYS A 10 16.84 3.00 -12.44
C LYS A 10 16.05 4.32 -12.34
N TRP A 11 14.87 4.40 -12.93
CA TRP A 11 14.04 5.61 -12.93
C TRP A 11 12.97 5.59 -11.86
N LEU A 12 12.39 4.41 -11.57
CA LEU A 12 11.29 4.30 -10.62
C LEU A 12 11.75 4.20 -9.17
N TRP A 13 12.85 3.48 -8.88
CA TRP A 13 13.29 3.25 -7.51
C TRP A 13 14.32 4.30 -7.07
N LYS A 14 13.94 5.10 -6.08
CA LYS A 14 14.67 6.27 -5.60
C LYS A 14 14.66 6.29 -4.06
N GLU A 15 14.94 7.43 -3.45
CA GLU A 15 15.13 7.61 -2.01
C GLU A 15 14.01 7.01 -1.14
N TYR A 16 12.73 7.20 -1.52
CA TYR A 16 11.57 6.72 -0.75
C TYR A 16 10.86 5.52 -1.39
N GLY A 17 11.54 4.78 -2.28
CA GLY A 17 10.97 3.65 -2.99
C GLY A 17 10.51 4.02 -4.40
N TYR A 18 9.37 3.49 -4.83
CA TYR A 18 8.84 3.78 -6.17
C TYR A 18 8.27 5.20 -6.24
N VAL A 19 8.63 5.95 -7.28
CA VAL A 19 7.96 7.22 -7.59
C VAL A 19 6.48 7.00 -7.88
N ASP A 20 5.70 8.07 -7.71
CA ASP A 20 4.23 8.04 -7.76
C ASP A 20 3.65 7.46 -9.08
N ALA A 21 4.20 7.88 -10.22
CA ALA A 21 3.70 7.47 -11.53
C ALA A 21 4.76 7.53 -12.63
N PHE A 22 4.49 6.86 -13.75
CA PHE A 22 5.33 6.93 -14.94
C PHE A 22 4.53 6.61 -16.21
N ASN A 23 5.01 7.11 -17.35
CA ASN A 23 4.48 6.82 -18.68
C ASN A 23 5.64 6.54 -19.65
N PRO A 24 5.96 5.27 -19.94
CA PRO A 24 7.04 4.89 -20.84
C PRO A 24 6.86 5.39 -22.28
N THR A 25 5.62 5.50 -22.77
CA THR A 25 5.31 5.99 -24.14
C THR A 25 5.73 7.45 -24.32
N LEU A 26 5.72 8.23 -23.24
CA LEU A 26 6.14 9.64 -23.22
C LEU A 26 7.54 9.85 -22.61
N ASN A 27 8.25 8.78 -22.27
CA ASN A 27 9.52 8.83 -21.52
C ASN A 27 9.42 9.72 -20.26
N TRP A 28 8.29 9.67 -19.57
CA TRP A 28 8.00 10.49 -18.39
C TRP A 28 8.00 9.65 -17.13
N PHE A 29 8.66 10.17 -16.09
CA PHE A 29 8.75 9.56 -14.77
C PHE A 29 8.52 10.66 -13.74
N ASN A 30 7.60 10.43 -12.80
CA ASN A 30 7.32 11.40 -11.76
C ASN A 30 8.58 11.61 -10.89
N LYS A 31 8.79 12.84 -10.41
CA LYS A 31 9.88 13.19 -9.49
C LYS A 31 9.42 13.25 -8.04
N GLU A 32 8.11 13.19 -7.83
CA GLU A 32 7.48 13.35 -6.53
C GLU A 32 7.06 12.00 -5.94
N TYR A 33 6.83 12.03 -4.63
CA TYR A 33 6.21 10.96 -3.89
C TYR A 33 5.01 11.52 -3.17
N ILE A 34 3.91 10.79 -3.23
CA ILE A 34 2.68 11.18 -2.56
C ILE A 34 2.46 10.22 -1.39
N GLY A 35 2.30 10.76 -0.19
CA GLY A 35 2.19 9.96 1.03
C GLY A 35 1.01 8.97 1.01
N ILE A 36 -0.10 9.36 0.37
CA ILE A 36 -1.28 8.49 0.23
C ILE A 36 -1.06 7.33 -0.76
N ASP A 37 -0.02 7.37 -1.60
CA ASP A 37 0.33 6.28 -2.51
C ASP A 37 1.43 5.38 -1.91
N GLN A 38 2.42 5.99 -1.24
CA GLN A 38 3.51 5.27 -0.58
C GLN A 38 3.04 4.51 0.67
N GLY A 39 2.19 5.15 1.48
CA GLY A 39 1.72 4.62 2.75
C GLY A 39 1.00 3.28 2.57
N PRO A 40 -0.07 3.21 1.75
CA PRO A 40 -0.77 1.96 1.49
C PRO A 40 0.12 0.87 0.89
N MET A 41 1.07 1.21 0.01
CA MET A 41 2.01 0.21 -0.52
C MET A 41 2.77 -0.49 0.60
N LEU A 42 3.35 0.26 1.55
CA LEU A 42 4.07 -0.31 2.68
C LEU A 42 3.15 -1.10 3.62
N LEU A 43 2.01 -0.51 4.02
CA LEU A 43 1.07 -1.14 4.95
C LEU A 43 0.50 -2.44 4.38
N MET A 44 0.22 -2.48 3.08
CA MET A 44 -0.36 -3.66 2.43
C MET A 44 0.67 -4.76 2.19
N ILE A 45 1.94 -4.43 1.96
CA ILE A 45 3.02 -5.42 1.95
C ILE A 45 3.12 -6.09 3.33
N GLU A 46 3.07 -5.32 4.42
CA GLU A 46 3.16 -5.91 5.76
C GLU A 46 1.91 -6.71 6.13
N ASN A 47 0.72 -6.23 5.76
CA ASN A 47 -0.51 -7.02 5.91
C ASN A 47 -0.46 -8.34 5.15
N PHE A 48 0.11 -8.36 3.94
CA PHE A 48 0.29 -9.60 3.21
C PHE A 48 1.25 -10.57 3.91
N ARG A 49 2.33 -10.07 4.52
CA ARG A 49 3.35 -10.89 5.17
C ARG A 49 2.89 -11.47 6.51
N THR A 50 2.23 -10.66 7.33
CA THR A 50 1.94 -11.01 8.73
C THR A 50 0.53 -10.64 9.20
N GLY A 51 -0.19 -9.82 8.43
CA GLY A 51 -1.47 -9.24 8.84
C GLY A 51 -1.35 -8.18 9.94
N LEU A 52 -0.15 -7.64 10.24
CA LEU A 52 0.10 -6.79 11.41
C LEU A 52 -0.91 -5.65 11.58
N VAL A 53 -1.15 -4.84 10.54
CA VAL A 53 -2.02 -3.66 10.64
C VAL A 53 -3.48 -4.09 10.79
N TRP A 54 -3.93 -5.08 10.02
CA TRP A 54 -5.27 -5.65 10.18
C TRP A 54 -5.50 -6.20 11.58
N ASN A 55 -4.58 -7.03 12.08
CA ASN A 55 -4.65 -7.63 13.41
C ASN A 55 -4.60 -6.57 14.51
N TYR A 56 -3.91 -5.46 14.30
CA TYR A 56 -3.89 -4.35 15.24
C TYR A 56 -5.24 -3.61 15.25
N VAL A 57 -5.74 -3.20 14.07
CA VAL A 57 -6.99 -2.44 13.93
C VAL A 57 -8.20 -3.25 14.40
N MET A 58 -8.27 -4.53 14.05
CA MET A 58 -9.42 -5.39 14.35
C MET A 58 -9.55 -5.74 15.84
N LYS A 59 -8.58 -5.39 16.69
CA LYS A 59 -8.69 -5.51 18.15
C LYS A 59 -9.53 -4.39 18.79
N ASP A 60 -9.73 -3.29 18.10
CA ASP A 60 -10.44 -2.13 18.64
C ASP A 60 -11.94 -2.41 18.76
N SER A 61 -12.48 -2.27 19.97
CA SER A 61 -13.90 -2.52 20.25
C SER A 61 -14.82 -1.53 19.53
N VAL A 62 -14.38 -0.29 19.24
CA VAL A 62 -15.14 0.69 18.47
C VAL A 62 -15.33 0.20 17.04
N ILE A 63 -14.27 -0.32 16.41
CA ILE A 63 -14.32 -0.89 15.06
C ILE A 63 -15.24 -2.12 15.03
N GLN A 64 -15.05 -3.06 15.95
CA GLN A 64 -15.87 -4.27 16.06
C GLN A 64 -17.36 -3.98 16.27
N ASN A 65 -17.67 -3.02 17.16
CA ASN A 65 -19.05 -2.59 17.42
C ASN A 65 -19.66 -1.92 16.19
N GLY A 66 -18.89 -1.12 15.46
CA GLY A 66 -19.32 -0.49 14.21
C GLY A 66 -19.68 -1.52 13.15
N LEU A 67 -18.80 -2.51 12.92
CA LEU A 67 -19.03 -3.61 11.97
C LEU A 67 -20.27 -4.43 12.36
N THR A 68 -20.43 -4.76 13.65
CA THR A 68 -21.60 -5.49 14.16
C THR A 68 -22.90 -4.71 13.92
N ARG A 69 -22.92 -3.40 14.19
CA ARG A 69 -24.09 -2.55 13.96
C ARG A 69 -24.49 -2.46 12.50
N LEU A 70 -23.52 -2.55 11.60
CA LEU A 70 -23.73 -2.54 10.16
C LEU A 70 -24.07 -3.94 9.59
N GLY A 71 -24.11 -4.99 10.42
CA GLY A 71 -24.44 -6.35 10.01
C GLY A 71 -23.33 -7.07 9.24
N PHE A 72 -22.06 -6.66 9.42
CA PHE A 72 -20.92 -7.35 8.82
C PHE A 72 -20.51 -8.56 9.67
N ASP A 73 -20.30 -9.70 9.01
CA ASP A 73 -19.62 -10.85 9.58
C ASP A 73 -18.12 -10.76 9.31
N TYR A 74 -17.31 -11.07 10.32
CA TYR A 74 -15.85 -11.13 10.19
C TYR A 74 -15.28 -12.26 11.03
N ILE A 75 -14.17 -12.83 10.55
CA ILE A 75 -13.44 -13.86 11.27
C ILE A 75 -12.83 -13.21 12.52
N LYS A 76 -13.18 -13.74 13.70
CA LYS A 76 -12.57 -13.35 14.97
C LYS A 76 -11.20 -13.99 15.15
#